data_AF-A0A068NYB5-F1
#
_entry.id   AF-A0A068NYB5-F1
#
_cell.length_a   1.000
_cell.length_b   1.000
_cell.length_c   1.000
_cell.angle_alpha   90.00
_cell.angle_beta   90.00
_cell.angle_gamma   90.00
#
_symmetry.space_group_name_H-M   'P 1'
#
loop_
_entity.id
_entity.type
_entity.pdbx_description
1 polymer ?
#
loop_
_entity_poly.entity_id
_entity_poly.type
_entity_poly.pdbx_seq_one_letter_code
_entity_poly.pdbx_strand_id
1 'polypeptide(L)'
;MNQEFYKKLVDLYAGRELPSDLEDQMEFAAFGDSELSHDMTTLRRTVDTLRADSGPEFSEESYQRVLMKLYARGANIEPKAAAPVHLQYHLPMQG
;
A
#
# COMPACT_ATOMS: atom_id res chain seq x y z
N MET A 1 32.86 3.64 0.35
CA MET A 1 31.90 3.40 1.44
C MET A 1 30.50 3.42 0.83
N ASN A 2 29.88 2.24 0.77
CA ASN A 2 28.49 1.88 0.42
C ASN A 2 27.52 2.94 -0.15
N GLN A 3 27.52 3.19 -1.46
CA GLN A 3 26.39 3.89 -2.12
C GLN A 3 25.05 3.19 -1.86
N GLU A 4 25.03 1.86 -1.78
CA GLU A 4 23.82 1.08 -1.44
C GLU A 4 23.30 1.35 -0.03
N PHE A 5 24.20 1.61 0.92
CA PHE A 5 23.82 1.95 2.29
C PHE A 5 23.17 3.33 2.34
N TYR A 6 23.73 4.30 1.63
CA TYR A 6 23.12 5.63 1.50
C TYR A 6 21.76 5.58 0.82
N LYS A 7 21.61 4.81 -0.26
CA LYS A 7 20.30 4.59 -0.90
C LYS A 7 19.28 4.00 0.08
N LYS A 8 19.68 2.97 0.83
CA LYS A 8 18.80 2.35 1.83
C LYS A 8 18.41 3.31 2.95
N LEU A 9 19.33 4.18 3.38
CA LEU A 9 19.02 5.22 4.36
C LEU A 9 18.00 6.24 3.80
N VAL A 10 18.14 6.65 2.55
CA VAL A 10 17.17 7.55 1.89
C VAL A 10 15.80 6.88 1.73
N ASP A 11 15.75 5.58 1.40
CA ASP A 11 14.51 4.81 1.36
C ASP A 11 13.80 4.77 2.72
N LEU A 12 14.56 4.45 3.79
CA LEU A 12 14.06 4.42 5.16
C LEU A 12 13.65 5.81 5.65
N TYR A 13 14.40 6.85 5.27
CA TYR A 13 14.06 8.24 5.54
C TYR A 13 12.69 8.53 4.93
N ALA A 14 12.51 8.32 3.63
CA ALA A 14 11.24 8.59 2.94
C ALA A 14 10.05 7.83 3.56
N GLY A 15 10.28 6.60 4.02
CA GLY A 15 9.29 5.76 4.70
C GLY A 15 8.85 6.24 6.11
N ARG A 16 9.59 7.17 6.75
CA ARG A 16 9.49 7.49 8.20
C ARG A 16 9.84 6.30 9.08
N GLU A 17 10.84 5.53 8.67
CA GLU A 17 11.27 4.29 9.35
C GLU A 17 12.62 4.45 10.05
N LEU A 18 13.25 5.62 9.94
CA LEU A 18 14.48 5.93 10.67
C LEU A 18 14.17 6.37 12.11
N PRO A 19 15.05 6.01 13.07
CA PRO A 19 15.10 6.67 14.37
C PRO A 19 15.33 8.18 14.23
N SER A 20 14.77 8.98 15.14
CA SER A 20 14.89 10.45 15.15
C SER A 20 16.33 10.94 14.99
N ASP A 21 17.25 10.32 15.74
CA ASP A 21 18.65 10.75 15.76
C ASP A 21 19.35 10.56 14.41
N LEU A 22 18.92 9.57 13.63
CA LEU A 22 19.43 9.31 12.28
C LEU A 22 18.74 10.20 11.25
N GLU A 23 17.47 10.51 11.45
CA GLU A 23 16.72 11.47 10.63
C GLU A 23 17.38 12.86 10.69
N ASP A 24 17.65 13.36 11.91
CA ASP A 24 18.33 14.63 12.14
C ASP A 24 19.73 14.67 11.52
N GLN A 25 20.49 13.57 11.61
CA GLN A 25 21.81 13.45 10.99
C GLN A 25 21.74 13.48 9.46
N MET A 26 20.72 12.85 8.87
CA MET A 26 20.53 12.88 7.42
C MET A 26 20.11 14.26 6.94
N GLU A 27 19.23 14.94 7.66
CA GLU A 27 18.84 16.32 7.35
C GLU A 27 20.03 17.27 7.49
N PHE A 28 20.86 17.08 8.52
CA PHE A 28 22.12 17.82 8.67
C PHE A 28 23.06 17.59 7.46
N ALA A 29 23.23 16.34 7.04
CA ALA A 29 24.06 15.99 5.89
C ALA A 29 23.52 16.58 4.58
N ALA A 30 22.20 16.63 4.40
CA ALA A 30 21.54 17.21 3.23
C ALA A 30 21.79 18.73 3.08
N PHE A 31 22.14 19.47 4.15
CA PHE A 31 22.55 20.87 4.02
C PHE A 31 23.87 21.03 3.25
N GLY A 32 24.77 20.05 3.35
CA GLY A 32 26.06 20.06 2.68
C GLY A 32 26.07 19.39 1.30
N ASP A 33 25.00 18.65 0.97
CA ASP A 33 24.90 17.83 -0.24
C ASP A 33 23.55 18.08 -0.93
N SER A 34 23.59 18.85 -2.02
CA SER A 34 22.41 19.20 -2.80
C SER A 34 21.76 18.01 -3.51
N GLU A 35 22.54 16.98 -3.87
CA GLU A 35 22.02 15.77 -4.51
C GLU A 35 21.22 14.96 -3.49
N LEU A 36 21.80 14.75 -2.30
CA LEU A 36 21.12 14.08 -1.19
C LEU A 36 19.83 14.81 -0.77
N SER A 37 19.88 16.14 -0.66
CA SER A 37 18.71 16.97 -0.34
C SER A 37 17.58 16.81 -1.36
N HIS A 38 17.95 16.77 -2.65
CA HIS A 38 16.99 16.59 -3.74
C HIS A 38 16.33 15.21 -3.68
N ASP A 39 17.13 14.16 -3.47
CA ASP A 39 16.66 12.77 -3.40
C ASP A 39 15.73 12.56 -2.20
N MET A 40 16.14 13.02 -1.01
CA MET A 40 15.32 12.94 0.21
C MET A 40 13.98 13.65 0.03
N THR A 41 13.99 14.87 -0.50
CA THR A 41 12.78 15.67 -0.68
C THR A 41 11.84 15.04 -1.71
N THR A 42 12.38 14.63 -2.85
CA THR A 42 11.59 14.05 -3.95
C THR A 42 10.98 12.73 -3.53
N LEU A 43 11.77 11.83 -2.95
CA LEU A 43 11.30 10.51 -2.54
C LEU A 43 10.27 10.58 -1.41
N ARG A 44 10.51 11.44 -0.40
CA ARG A 44 9.54 11.71 0.67
C ARG A 44 8.21 12.15 0.10
N ARG A 45 8.24 13.13 -0.81
CA ARG A 45 7.02 13.67 -1.43
C ARG A 45 6.28 12.61 -2.23
N THR A 46 7.00 11.75 -2.96
CA THR A 46 6.39 10.64 -3.70
C THR A 46 5.73 9.65 -2.76
N VAL A 47 6.39 9.23 -1.69
CA VAL A 47 5.83 8.32 -0.68
C VAL A 47 4.59 8.94 -0.02
N ASP A 48 4.66 10.20 0.39
CA ASP A 48 3.52 10.90 1.00
C ASP A 48 2.35 11.01 0.01
N THR A 49 2.61 11.26 -1.27
CA THR A 49 1.57 11.30 -2.31
C THR A 49 0.92 9.93 -2.51
N LEU A 50 1.69 8.85 -2.55
CA LEU A 50 1.18 7.48 -2.68
C LEU A 50 0.40 7.03 -1.45
N ARG A 51 0.82 7.46 -0.24
CA ARG A 51 0.11 7.17 1.01
C ARG A 51 -1.20 7.95 1.14
N ALA A 52 -1.26 9.14 0.55
CA ALA A 52 -2.47 9.96 0.54
C ALA A 52 -3.49 9.50 -0.51
N ASP A 53 -3.07 8.74 -1.51
CA ASP A 53 -3.97 8.13 -2.48
C ASP A 53 -4.73 6.96 -1.80
N SER A 54 -6.06 7.10 -1.68
CA SER A 54 -6.94 6.04 -1.18
C SER A 54 -6.99 4.82 -2.10
N GLY A 55 -6.39 4.92 -3.28
CA GLY A 55 -6.39 3.89 -4.29
C GLY A 55 -7.76 3.76 -4.98
N PRO A 56 -7.85 2.86 -5.97
CA PRO A 56 -9.11 2.59 -6.64
C PRO A 56 -10.08 1.87 -5.70
N GLU A 57 -11.26 2.45 -5.50
CA GLU A 57 -12.33 1.80 -4.75
C GLU A 57 -12.98 0.68 -5.57
N PHE A 58 -13.16 -0.47 -4.94
CA PHE A 58 -13.91 -1.57 -5.53
C PHE A 58 -15.41 -1.35 -5.32
N SER A 59 -16.08 -0.83 -6.35
CA SER A 59 -17.53 -0.62 -6.36
C SER A 59 -18.29 -1.79 -6.96
N GLU A 60 -19.62 -1.79 -6.80
CA GLU A 60 -20.51 -2.73 -7.47
C GLU A 60 -20.40 -2.62 -9.00
N GLU A 61 -20.24 -1.41 -9.54
CA GLU A 61 -20.02 -1.20 -10.97
C GLU A 61 -18.71 -1.87 -11.45
N SER A 62 -17.64 -1.70 -10.68
CA SER A 62 -16.34 -2.34 -10.94
C SER A 62 -16.46 -3.87 -10.91
N TYR A 63 -17.23 -4.42 -9.96
CA TYR A 63 -17.52 -5.85 -9.86
C TYR A 63 -18.24 -6.37 -11.11
N GLN A 64 -19.33 -5.72 -11.53
CA GLN A 64 -20.08 -6.12 -12.72
C GLN A 64 -19.23 -6.03 -13.99
N ARG A 65 -18.42 -4.96 -14.13
CA ARG A 65 -17.51 -4.77 -15.26
C ARG A 65 -16.46 -5.88 -15.33
N VAL A 66 -15.90 -6.28 -14.20
CA VAL A 66 -14.95 -7.41 -14.12
C VAL A 66 -15.63 -8.72 -14.52
N LEU A 67 -16.84 -8.99 -14.02
CA LEU A 67 -17.60 -10.18 -14.39
C LEU A 67 -17.87 -10.25 -15.90
N MET A 68 -18.34 -9.16 -16.50
CA MET A 68 -18.59 -9.11 -17.94
C MET A 68 -17.32 -9.41 -18.76
N LYS A 69 -16.17 -8.88 -18.35
CA LYS A 69 -14.88 -9.17 -19.01
C LYS A 69 -14.47 -10.64 -18.87
N LEU A 70 -14.79 -11.26 -17.74
CA LEU A 70 -14.49 -12.67 -17.50
C LEU A 70 -15.40 -13.58 -18.33
N TYR A 71 -16.71 -13.31 -18.37
CA TYR A 71 -17.64 -14.03 -19.23
C TYR A 71 -17.29 -13.89 -20.72
N ALA A 72 -16.92 -12.70 -21.18
CA ALA A 72 -16.49 -12.47 -22.56
C ALA A 72 -15.23 -13.28 -22.93
N ARG A 73 -14.41 -13.66 -21.94
CA ARG A 73 -13.24 -14.54 -22.12
C ARG A 73 -13.57 -16.03 -21.94
N GLY A 74 -14.83 -16.38 -21.79
CA GLY A 74 -15.30 -17.76 -21.64
C GLY A 74 -15.10 -18.34 -20.24
N ALA A 75 -14.81 -17.51 -19.22
CA ALA A 75 -14.74 -17.99 -17.84
C ALA A 75 -16.16 -18.30 -17.33
N ASN A 76 -16.36 -19.52 -16.82
CA ASN A 76 -17.63 -19.93 -16.24
C ASN A 76 -17.59 -19.65 -14.74
N ILE A 77 -17.97 -18.43 -14.35
CA ILE A 77 -17.89 -17.93 -12.98
C ILE A 77 -19.31 -17.90 -12.41
N GLU A 78 -19.54 -18.65 -11.34
CA GLU A 78 -20.77 -18.52 -10.55
C GLU A 78 -20.49 -17.58 -9.37
N PRO A 79 -21.19 -16.44 -9.26
CA PRO A 79 -21.10 -15.60 -8.08
C PRO A 79 -21.51 -16.40 -6.85
N LYS A 80 -20.57 -16.63 -5.94
CA LYS A 80 -20.90 -17.26 -4.66
C LYS A 80 -21.73 -16.27 -3.85
N ALA A 81 -23.04 -16.48 -3.79
CA ALA A 81 -23.91 -15.70 -2.93
C ALA A 81 -23.39 -15.77 -1.49
N ALA A 82 -23.33 -14.63 -0.79
CA ALA A 82 -23.05 -14.61 0.64
C ALA A 82 -24.11 -15.50 1.32
N ALA A 83 -23.67 -16.50 2.07
CA ALA A 83 -24.59 -17.42 2.73
C ALA A 83 -25.58 -16.61 3.59
N PRO A 84 -26.89 -16.89 3.51
CA PRO A 84 -27.86 -16.18 4.31
C PRO A 84 -27.55 -16.31 5.81
N VAL A 85 -27.51 -15.18 6.52
CA VAL A 85 -27.11 -15.08 7.95
C VAL A 85 -27.93 -16.02 8.84
N HIS A 86 -29.16 -16.36 8.45
CA HIS A 86 -30.05 -17.25 9.18
C HIS A 86 -29.70 -18.75 9.11
N LEU A 87 -28.76 -19.16 8.26
CA LEU A 87 -28.32 -20.56 8.16
C LEU A 87 -27.05 -20.86 8.99
N GLN A 88 -26.47 -19.86 9.66
CA GLN A 88 -25.21 -20.02 10.39
C GLN A 88 -25.34 -20.46 11.86
N TYR A 89 -26.55 -20.54 12.43
CA TYR A 89 -26.74 -20.98 13.81
C TYR A 89 -27.22 -22.43 13.89
N HIS A 90 -26.29 -23.38 13.84
CA HIS A 90 -26.47 -24.66 14.52
C HIS A 90 -25.76 -24.58 15.88
N LEU A 91 -26.46 -24.05 16.89
CA LEU A 91 -26.03 -24.24 18.27
C LEU A 91 -26.40 -25.68 18.69
N PRO A 92 -25.44 -26.48 19.19
CA PRO A 92 -25.77 -27.80 19.71
C PRO A 92 -26.62 -27.62 20.97
N MET A 93 -27.88 -28.07 20.92
CA MET A 93 -28.64 -28.34 22.14
C MET A 93 -28.07 -29.63 22.74
N GLN A 94 -27.05 -29.48 23.59
CA GLN A 94 -26.74 -30.52 24.57
C GLN A 94 -27.81 -30.44 25.67
N GLY A 95 -28.59 -31.52 25.77
CA GLY A 95 -29.48 -31.79 26.90
C GLY A 95 -28.72 -32.41 28.07
#